data_AF-A0A2S9TJI6-F1
#
_entry.id   AF-A0A2S9TJI6-F1
#
_cell.length_a   1.000
_cell.length_b   1.000
_cell.length_c   1.000
_cell.angle_alpha   90.00
_cell.angle_beta   90.00
_cell.angle_gamma   90.00
#
_symmetry.space_group_name_H-M   'P 1'
#
loop_
_entity.id
_entity.type
_entity.pdbx_description
1 polymer ?
#
loop_
_entity_poly.entity_id
_entity_poly.type
_entity_poly.pdbx_seq_one_letter_code
_entity_poly.pdbx_strand_id
1 'polypeptide(L)'
;MQDIHKWLEEHKNDEVRTQMYYAKQGIITPHMEFVAKVENLDVEFIRSEIARGRLIIPANVNHTNQIPMAIGIASSCKINANIGSSALASDVSKEIEKVDVCLKYGADTIMDLSTGGDLDMIRKAVISHSTVPIGTVPIYQILHDVKDKIEDLSIEKMLEVIQRQAEQGVSYFTIHAGFLLEFMPHIAKRKMGIVSRGGSLMAAWMMHYHKENPFNTAFDKILDICRKYDVSLSLGDSLRPGCLADASDEAQLRELKVLGDLTLRAWEKDVQVMIEGPGHVPLNQIERNMKIEKEYCHEAPFYILGPLTTDIAAGYDHISSAIGAAVGGWHGASMLCYVTPKEHLGLPNAEDVRNGIIAYKIAAHSADIARGRKGARDIDDEMSDARYAFNWNRQFELCLDPERAREYHDETLPQDVFKEAEFCSMCGPKFCSYKITQKIVKEHGEAIDNMVG
;
A
#
# COMPACT_ATOMS: atom_id res chain seq x y z
N MET A 1 -15.67 15.58 -6.43
CA MET A 1 -14.60 16.19 -7.25
C MET A 1 -14.77 17.69 -7.42
N GLN A 2 -15.91 18.20 -7.93
CA GLN A 2 -16.10 19.66 -8.06
C GLN A 2 -15.96 20.41 -6.71
N ASP A 3 -16.54 19.88 -5.63
CA ASP A 3 -16.43 20.49 -4.30
C ASP A 3 -14.99 20.53 -3.77
N ILE A 4 -14.18 19.52 -4.12
CA ILE A 4 -12.75 19.45 -3.77
C ILE A 4 -11.97 20.53 -4.52
N HIS A 5 -12.19 20.69 -5.84
CA HIS A 5 -11.51 21.74 -6.62
C HIS A 5 -11.88 23.13 -6.12
N LYS A 6 -13.16 23.35 -5.81
CA LYS A 6 -13.63 24.60 -5.21
C LYS A 6 -12.95 24.86 -3.87
N TRP A 7 -12.89 23.85 -2.99
CA TRP A 7 -12.21 23.95 -1.70
C TRP A 7 -10.73 24.33 -1.84
N LEU A 8 -10.00 23.65 -2.75
CA LEU A 8 -8.58 23.91 -2.98
C LEU A 8 -8.32 25.35 -3.46
N GLU A 9 -9.21 25.90 -4.30
CA GLU A 9 -9.12 27.27 -4.78
C GLU A 9 -9.44 28.31 -3.68
N GLU A 10 -10.48 28.05 -2.87
CA GLU A 10 -10.87 28.92 -1.75
C GLU A 10 -9.78 29.00 -0.66
N HIS A 11 -9.07 27.89 -0.44
CA HIS A 11 -8.02 27.76 0.60
C HIS A 11 -6.61 27.77 0.01
N LYS A 12 -6.41 28.36 -1.19
CA LYS A 12 -5.09 28.39 -1.84
C LYS A 12 -4.05 29.27 -1.12
N ASN A 13 -4.54 30.22 -0.32
CA ASN A 13 -3.72 31.19 0.40
C ASN A 13 -3.49 30.82 1.88
N ASP A 14 -4.04 29.70 2.33
CA ASP A 14 -3.84 29.23 3.70
C ASP A 14 -2.37 28.87 3.92
N GLU A 15 -1.80 29.30 5.05
CA GLU A 15 -0.41 28.98 5.41
C GLU A 15 -0.20 27.47 5.62
N VAL A 16 -1.26 26.76 6.00
CA VAL A 16 -1.27 25.32 6.29
C VAL A 16 -2.44 24.70 5.57
N ARG A 17 -2.17 23.70 4.73
CA ARG A 17 -3.21 23.15 3.85
C ARG A 17 -3.45 21.66 4.06
N THR A 18 -2.95 21.11 5.15
CA THR A 18 -3.00 19.66 5.40
C THR A 18 -4.36 19.20 5.93
N GLN A 19 -4.78 17.99 5.57
CA GLN A 19 -5.99 17.41 6.17
C GLN A 19 -5.90 17.33 7.70
N MET A 20 -4.71 17.04 8.25
CA MET A 20 -4.49 17.03 9.71
C MET A 20 -4.70 18.39 10.36
N TYR A 21 -4.23 19.47 9.73
CA TYR A 21 -4.46 20.83 10.23
C TYR A 21 -5.96 21.13 10.29
N TYR A 22 -6.68 20.99 9.18
CA TYR A 22 -8.12 21.25 9.13
C TYR A 22 -8.88 20.37 10.13
N ALA A 23 -8.53 19.08 10.22
CA ALA A 23 -9.14 18.18 11.17
C ALA A 23 -8.98 18.66 12.62
N LYS A 24 -7.77 19.09 13.03
CA LYS A 24 -7.52 19.62 14.38
C LYS A 24 -8.26 20.93 14.67
N GLN A 25 -8.56 21.72 13.64
CA GLN A 25 -9.40 22.92 13.76
C GLN A 25 -10.91 22.59 13.86
N GLY A 26 -11.30 21.31 13.80
CA GLY A 26 -12.71 20.90 13.78
C GLY A 26 -13.38 21.11 12.42
N ILE A 27 -12.60 21.31 11.36
CA ILE A 27 -13.09 21.55 10.00
C ILE A 27 -13.21 20.20 9.29
N ILE A 28 -14.38 19.93 8.74
CA ILE A 28 -14.63 18.81 7.84
C ILE A 28 -14.40 19.29 6.40
N THR A 29 -13.44 18.71 5.71
CA THR A 29 -13.14 19.05 4.31
C THR A 29 -13.97 18.18 3.35
N PRO A 30 -14.15 18.58 2.08
CA PRO A 30 -14.78 17.73 1.07
C PRO A 30 -14.03 16.41 0.82
N HIS A 31 -12.72 16.35 1.13
CA HIS A 31 -11.95 15.11 1.08
C HIS A 31 -12.44 14.13 2.16
N MET A 32 -12.64 14.62 3.38
CA MET A 32 -13.16 13.82 4.50
C MET A 32 -14.58 13.33 4.23
N GLU A 33 -15.46 14.18 3.69
CA GLU A 33 -16.83 13.79 3.30
C GLU A 33 -16.83 12.70 2.23
N PHE A 34 -15.96 12.84 1.22
CA PHE A 34 -15.82 11.86 0.15
C PHE A 34 -15.42 10.49 0.70
N VAL A 35 -14.36 10.45 1.51
CA VAL A 35 -13.86 9.21 2.12
C VAL A 35 -14.90 8.60 3.05
N ALA A 36 -15.57 9.41 3.89
CA ALA A 36 -16.61 8.92 4.81
C ALA A 36 -17.72 8.18 4.06
N LYS A 37 -18.15 8.71 2.91
CA LYS A 37 -19.13 8.07 2.04
C LYS A 37 -18.62 6.76 1.44
N VAL A 38 -17.38 6.74 0.93
CA VAL A 38 -16.79 5.53 0.31
C VAL A 38 -16.59 4.41 1.33
N GLU A 39 -16.12 4.74 2.52
CA GLU A 39 -15.86 3.77 3.59
C GLU A 39 -17.10 3.39 4.39
N ASN A 40 -18.26 4.03 4.13
CA ASN A 40 -19.49 3.91 4.90
C ASN A 40 -19.27 4.19 6.40
N LEU A 41 -18.57 5.28 6.69
CA LEU A 41 -18.21 5.74 8.03
C LEU A 41 -18.81 7.12 8.30
N ASP A 42 -18.98 7.45 9.58
CA ASP A 42 -19.35 8.80 10.00
C ASP A 42 -18.22 9.79 9.67
N VAL A 43 -18.59 10.96 9.15
CA VAL A 43 -17.61 11.96 8.70
C VAL A 43 -16.87 12.63 9.87
N GLU A 44 -17.54 12.81 11.01
CA GLU A 44 -16.90 13.33 12.22
C GLU A 44 -15.94 12.29 12.80
N PHE A 45 -16.26 11.00 12.68
CA PHE A 45 -15.33 9.92 13.00
C PHE A 45 -14.07 9.98 12.11
N ILE A 46 -14.20 10.15 10.79
CA ILE A 46 -13.05 10.34 9.88
C ILE A 46 -12.21 11.54 10.30
N ARG A 47 -12.82 12.71 10.52
CA ARG A 47 -12.12 13.92 10.96
C ARG A 47 -11.38 13.66 12.28
N SER A 48 -12.01 12.97 13.23
CA SER A 48 -11.41 12.68 14.54
C SER A 48 -10.19 11.76 14.43
N GLU A 49 -10.22 10.74 13.57
CA GLU A 49 -9.10 9.82 13.36
C GLU A 49 -7.92 10.51 12.67
N ILE A 50 -8.20 11.46 11.75
CA ILE A 50 -7.17 12.31 11.14
C ILE A 50 -6.54 13.25 12.16
N ALA A 51 -7.35 13.93 12.98
CA ALA A 51 -6.86 14.89 13.96
C ALA A 51 -5.91 14.28 14.99
N ARG A 52 -6.13 13.01 15.36
CA ARG A 52 -5.26 12.23 16.26
C ARG A 52 -4.19 11.40 15.54
N GLY A 53 -4.09 11.50 14.22
CA GLY A 53 -3.03 10.89 13.42
C GLY A 53 -3.16 9.38 13.15
N ARG A 54 -4.33 8.78 13.38
CA ARG A 54 -4.60 7.34 13.14
C ARG A 54 -5.15 7.03 11.76
N LEU A 55 -5.42 8.07 10.98
CA LEU A 55 -5.88 8.00 9.62
C LEU A 55 -5.27 9.16 8.84
N ILE A 56 -4.84 8.92 7.62
CA ILE A 56 -4.38 9.96 6.69
C ILE A 56 -5.20 9.92 5.40
N ILE A 57 -5.25 11.06 4.72
CA ILE A 57 -5.72 11.19 3.35
C ILE A 57 -4.56 11.84 2.57
N PRO A 58 -3.73 11.05 1.87
CA PRO A 58 -2.61 11.58 1.10
C PRO A 58 -3.13 12.31 -0.14
N ALA A 59 -3.31 13.63 -0.05
CA ALA A 59 -3.97 14.44 -1.06
C ALA A 59 -3.22 15.75 -1.29
N ASN A 60 -2.06 15.65 -1.94
CA ASN A 60 -1.30 16.84 -2.30
C ASN A 60 -2.18 17.80 -3.11
N VAL A 61 -2.16 19.07 -2.73
CA VAL A 61 -2.98 20.14 -3.32
C VAL A 61 -2.80 20.31 -4.84
N ASN A 62 -1.68 19.84 -5.40
CA ASN A 62 -1.38 19.88 -6.84
C ASN A 62 -1.83 18.62 -7.60
N HIS A 63 -2.20 17.54 -6.90
CA HIS A 63 -2.66 16.29 -7.51
C HIS A 63 -4.18 16.32 -7.78
N THR A 64 -4.59 17.23 -8.66
CA THR A 64 -6.00 17.64 -8.78
C THR A 64 -6.95 16.59 -9.39
N ASN A 65 -6.44 15.58 -10.09
CA ASN A 65 -7.20 14.47 -10.66
C ASN A 65 -7.35 13.27 -9.71
N GLN A 66 -6.72 13.31 -8.52
CA GLN A 66 -6.79 12.24 -7.54
C GLN A 66 -8.21 12.11 -6.95
N ILE A 67 -8.70 10.87 -6.87
CA ILE A 67 -9.87 10.50 -6.08
C ILE A 67 -9.42 10.29 -4.63
N PRO A 68 -9.95 11.02 -3.64
CA PRO A 68 -9.51 10.88 -2.25
C PRO A 68 -9.77 9.49 -1.70
N MET A 69 -8.85 9.01 -0.86
CA MET A 69 -8.93 7.74 -0.16
C MET A 69 -8.28 7.87 1.22
N ALA A 70 -8.63 6.97 2.15
CA ALA A 70 -8.07 6.98 3.50
C ALA A 70 -7.21 5.77 3.80
N ILE A 71 -6.11 6.02 4.50
CA ILE A 71 -5.21 5.01 5.05
C ILE A 71 -5.25 5.11 6.57
N GLY A 72 -5.81 4.10 7.22
CA GLY A 72 -5.85 3.97 8.66
C GLY A 72 -6.58 2.69 9.07
N ILE A 73 -6.35 2.21 10.30
CA ILE A 73 -6.95 0.95 10.78
C ILE A 73 -8.49 1.01 10.83
N ALA A 74 -9.04 2.22 10.90
CA ALA A 74 -10.47 2.49 10.85
C ALA A 74 -11.09 2.39 9.45
N SER A 75 -10.31 2.52 8.36
CA SER A 75 -10.75 2.34 6.98
C SER A 75 -10.48 0.91 6.48
N SER A 76 -10.98 0.56 5.29
CA SER A 76 -10.64 -0.70 4.62
C SER A 76 -9.12 -0.82 4.43
N CYS A 77 -8.59 -2.03 4.49
CA CYS A 77 -7.16 -2.29 4.26
C CYS A 77 -6.80 -1.91 2.82
N LYS A 78 -5.76 -1.09 2.65
CA LYS A 78 -5.34 -0.56 1.34
C LYS A 78 -4.15 -1.34 0.79
N ILE A 79 -3.97 -1.30 -0.52
CA ILE A 79 -2.79 -1.87 -1.17
C ILE A 79 -2.05 -0.81 -1.99
N ASN A 80 -0.73 -0.93 -2.04
CA ASN A 80 0.13 -0.13 -2.89
C ASN A 80 0.76 -0.99 -3.98
N ALA A 81 0.83 -0.46 -5.21
CA ALA A 81 1.61 -1.04 -6.30
C ALA A 81 2.85 -0.19 -6.60
N ASN A 82 4.02 -0.82 -6.70
CA ASN A 82 5.26 -0.14 -7.12
C ASN A 82 5.46 -0.29 -8.64
N ILE A 83 5.60 0.84 -9.33
CA ILE A 83 6.03 0.92 -10.73
C ILE A 83 7.39 1.61 -10.81
N GLY A 84 7.92 1.81 -12.01
CA GLY A 84 9.17 2.53 -12.20
C GLY A 84 9.96 2.04 -13.40
N SER A 85 10.67 2.99 -14.01
CA SER A 85 11.66 2.77 -15.05
C SER A 85 13.03 2.42 -14.47
N SER A 86 13.87 1.76 -15.27
CA SER A 86 15.29 1.56 -14.94
C SER A 86 16.17 2.19 -16.01
N ALA A 87 17.46 2.35 -15.72
CA ALA A 87 18.44 2.85 -16.70
C ALA A 87 18.47 2.04 -18.01
N LEU A 88 18.00 0.79 -18.00
CA LEU A 88 17.96 -0.11 -19.15
C LEU A 88 16.65 -0.04 -19.95
N ALA A 89 15.58 0.56 -19.38
CA ALA A 89 14.26 0.66 -20.00
C ALA A 89 13.55 1.91 -19.47
N SER A 90 13.65 3.02 -20.20
CA SER A 90 12.99 4.30 -19.89
C SER A 90 12.09 4.72 -21.06
N ASP A 91 10.80 4.44 -20.94
CA ASP A 91 9.76 4.91 -21.87
C ASP A 91 8.55 5.35 -21.05
N VAL A 92 8.17 6.63 -21.18
CA VAL A 92 7.01 7.22 -20.48
C VAL A 92 5.76 6.41 -20.78
N SER A 93 5.57 5.97 -22.02
CA SER A 93 4.36 5.25 -22.46
C SER A 93 4.19 3.94 -21.68
N LYS A 94 5.30 3.23 -21.41
CA LYS A 94 5.29 1.98 -20.65
C LYS A 94 4.98 2.19 -19.18
N GLU A 95 5.42 3.30 -18.58
CA GLU A 95 5.05 3.60 -17.19
C GLU A 95 3.57 3.97 -17.10
N ILE A 96 3.02 4.69 -18.08
CA ILE A 96 1.57 4.96 -18.16
C ILE A 96 0.77 3.66 -18.32
N GLU A 97 1.21 2.73 -19.17
CA GLU A 97 0.55 1.41 -19.29
C GLU A 97 0.54 0.65 -17.95
N LYS A 98 1.60 0.72 -17.15
CA LYS A 98 1.62 0.11 -15.81
C LYS A 98 0.63 0.81 -14.86
N VAL A 99 0.48 2.14 -14.95
CA VAL A 99 -0.54 2.87 -14.19
C VAL A 99 -1.93 2.37 -14.58
N ASP A 100 -2.22 2.20 -15.88
CA ASP A 100 -3.51 1.66 -16.34
C ASP A 100 -3.79 0.28 -15.77
N VAL A 101 -2.79 -0.60 -15.74
CA VAL A 101 -2.89 -1.93 -15.10
C VAL A 101 -3.19 -1.78 -13.60
N CYS A 102 -2.49 -0.87 -12.91
CA CYS A 102 -2.71 -0.64 -11.48
C CYS A 102 -4.14 -0.18 -11.19
N LEU A 103 -4.66 0.79 -11.96
CA LEU A 103 -6.01 1.30 -11.83
C LEU A 103 -7.06 0.23 -12.17
N LYS A 104 -6.84 -0.54 -13.24
CA LYS A 104 -7.76 -1.60 -13.70
C LYS A 104 -7.97 -2.69 -12.63
N TYR A 105 -6.89 -3.14 -11.99
CA TYR A 105 -6.94 -4.24 -11.01
C TYR A 105 -7.07 -3.77 -9.56
N GLY A 106 -7.20 -2.46 -9.32
CA GLY A 106 -7.65 -1.90 -8.05
C GLY A 106 -6.56 -1.62 -7.03
N ALA A 107 -5.34 -1.26 -7.46
CA ALA A 107 -4.35 -0.67 -6.56
C ALA A 107 -4.90 0.62 -5.94
N ASP A 108 -4.75 0.78 -4.62
CA ASP A 108 -5.31 1.92 -3.90
C ASP A 108 -4.34 3.12 -3.87
N THR A 109 -3.03 2.85 -3.98
CA THR A 109 -1.97 3.83 -4.22
C THR A 109 -0.92 3.24 -5.19
N ILE A 110 -0.14 4.13 -5.80
CA ILE A 110 0.98 3.73 -6.67
C ILE A 110 2.25 4.46 -6.22
N MET A 111 3.39 3.78 -6.17
CA MET A 111 4.69 4.46 -6.03
C MET A 111 5.47 4.44 -7.33
N ASP A 112 5.94 5.62 -7.74
CA ASP A 112 6.93 5.76 -8.81
C ASP A 112 8.35 5.61 -8.23
N LEU A 113 8.95 4.45 -8.46
CA LEU A 113 10.31 4.11 -8.03
C LEU A 113 11.32 4.20 -9.17
N SER A 114 11.02 4.97 -10.22
CA SER A 114 11.90 5.17 -11.37
C SER A 114 13.30 5.64 -10.97
N THR A 115 14.33 5.06 -11.59
CA THR A 115 15.73 5.44 -11.35
C THR A 115 16.54 5.72 -12.62
N GLY A 116 15.90 5.86 -13.78
CA GLY A 116 16.58 6.17 -15.02
C GLY A 116 15.74 7.00 -15.98
N GLY A 117 16.41 7.75 -16.85
CA GLY A 117 15.78 8.65 -17.81
C GLY A 117 15.44 10.01 -17.20
N ASP A 118 14.52 10.75 -17.84
CA ASP A 118 14.01 12.02 -17.32
C ASP A 118 12.94 11.75 -16.25
N LEU A 119 13.38 11.64 -15.00
CA LEU A 119 12.54 11.33 -13.85
C LEU A 119 11.45 12.40 -13.61
N ASP A 120 11.71 13.66 -13.95
CA ASP A 120 10.72 14.72 -13.78
C ASP A 120 9.61 14.62 -14.83
N MET A 121 9.98 14.35 -16.09
CA MET A 121 9.01 14.16 -17.17
C MET A 121 8.14 12.92 -16.93
N ILE A 122 8.75 11.79 -16.58
CA ILE A 122 8.04 10.52 -16.31
C ILE A 122 7.04 10.73 -15.17
N ARG A 123 7.49 11.28 -14.04
CA ARG A 123 6.62 11.43 -12.87
C ARG A 123 5.48 12.42 -13.09
N LYS A 124 5.72 13.53 -13.80
CA LYS A 124 4.63 14.45 -14.20
C LYS A 124 3.56 13.75 -15.03
N ALA A 125 3.97 12.89 -15.98
CA ALA A 125 3.03 12.11 -16.78
C ALA A 125 2.25 11.12 -15.90
N VAL A 126 2.93 10.39 -15.01
CA VAL A 126 2.30 9.44 -14.07
C VAL A 126 1.27 10.14 -13.17
N ILE A 127 1.62 11.26 -12.54
CA ILE A 127 0.71 12.01 -11.66
C ILE A 127 -0.50 12.53 -12.45
N SER A 128 -0.27 13.09 -13.65
CA SER A 128 -1.36 13.63 -14.48
C SER A 128 -2.33 12.55 -14.97
N HIS A 129 -1.89 11.30 -15.03
CA HIS A 129 -2.70 10.17 -15.49
C HIS A 129 -3.36 9.39 -14.34
N SER A 130 -2.76 9.41 -13.14
CA SER A 130 -3.21 8.64 -11.99
C SER A 130 -4.43 9.24 -11.31
N THR A 131 -5.45 8.45 -11.05
CA THR A 131 -6.57 8.85 -10.17
C THR A 131 -6.37 8.43 -8.71
N VAL A 132 -5.29 7.70 -8.40
CA VAL A 132 -4.92 7.27 -7.05
C VAL A 132 -3.67 8.01 -6.56
N PRO A 133 -3.45 8.13 -5.23
CA PRO A 133 -2.26 8.79 -4.69
C PRO A 133 -0.95 8.24 -5.28
N ILE A 134 -0.03 9.15 -5.62
CA ILE A 134 1.32 8.80 -6.08
C ILE A 134 2.32 9.02 -4.95
N GLY A 135 3.05 7.98 -4.58
CA GLY A 135 4.19 8.07 -3.67
C GLY A 135 5.54 8.02 -4.39
N THR A 136 6.58 8.50 -3.72
CA THR A 136 7.97 8.38 -4.21
C THR A 136 8.95 8.14 -3.07
N VAL A 137 10.19 7.78 -3.43
CA VAL A 137 11.33 7.78 -2.51
C VAL A 137 12.32 8.84 -2.99
N PRO A 138 12.28 10.08 -2.47
CA PRO A 138 13.04 11.20 -3.03
C PRO A 138 14.55 10.97 -3.18
N ILE A 139 15.15 10.14 -2.31
CA ILE A 139 16.58 9.80 -2.38
C ILE A 139 17.01 9.22 -3.72
N TYR A 140 16.11 8.53 -4.45
CA TYR A 140 16.45 7.95 -5.76
C TYR A 140 16.71 9.02 -6.80
N GLN A 141 15.88 10.08 -6.83
CA GLN A 141 16.13 11.21 -7.72
C GLN A 141 17.27 12.10 -7.21
N ILE A 142 17.42 12.26 -5.90
CA ILE A 142 18.56 13.01 -5.34
C ILE A 142 19.87 12.38 -5.82
N LEU A 143 19.99 11.04 -5.72
CA LEU A 143 21.15 10.30 -6.19
C LEU A 143 21.38 10.46 -7.70
N HIS A 144 20.30 10.36 -8.49
CA HIS A 144 20.35 10.57 -9.93
C HIS A 144 20.86 11.99 -10.29
N ASP A 145 20.36 13.03 -9.62
CA ASP A 145 20.74 14.41 -9.86
C ASP A 145 22.21 14.70 -9.50
N VAL A 146 22.77 13.96 -8.55
CA VAL A 146 24.21 14.00 -8.20
C VAL A 146 25.05 12.96 -8.97
N LYS A 147 24.51 12.42 -10.07
CA LYS A 147 25.19 11.48 -10.98
C LYS A 147 25.71 10.23 -10.27
N ASP A 148 24.88 9.67 -9.39
CA ASP A 148 25.14 8.45 -8.63
C ASP A 148 26.34 8.53 -7.67
N LYS A 149 26.80 9.75 -7.34
CA LYS A 149 27.85 9.99 -6.35
C LYS A 149 27.23 10.41 -5.04
N ILE A 150 27.08 9.46 -4.13
CA ILE A 150 26.46 9.70 -2.83
C ILE A 150 27.20 10.79 -2.03
N GLU A 151 28.51 10.93 -2.24
CA GLU A 151 29.34 11.97 -1.64
C GLU A 151 28.91 13.38 -2.07
N ASP A 152 28.40 13.54 -3.29
CA ASP A 152 27.97 14.85 -3.78
C ASP A 152 26.57 15.26 -3.25
N LEU A 153 25.94 14.44 -2.39
CA LEU A 153 24.67 14.75 -1.73
C LEU A 153 24.84 15.81 -0.64
N SER A 154 24.09 16.90 -0.76
CA SER A 154 23.91 17.92 0.29
C SER A 154 22.46 18.04 0.76
N ILE A 155 22.26 18.61 1.95
CA ILE A 155 20.92 18.91 2.48
C ILE A 155 20.17 19.85 1.55
N GLU A 156 20.84 20.84 0.97
CA GLU A 156 20.24 21.79 0.03
C GLU A 156 19.70 21.06 -1.21
N LYS A 157 20.49 20.14 -1.78
CA LYS A 157 20.08 19.35 -2.94
C LYS A 157 18.92 18.43 -2.62
N MET A 158 18.95 17.82 -1.44
CA MET A 158 17.86 16.98 -0.95
C MET A 158 16.55 17.78 -0.82
N LEU A 159 16.59 18.96 -0.20
CA LEU A 159 15.41 19.81 -0.06
C LEU A 159 14.90 20.35 -1.41
N GLU A 160 15.82 20.68 -2.34
CA GLU A 160 15.47 21.08 -3.72
C GLU A 160 14.62 19.99 -4.40
N VAL A 161 15.04 18.73 -4.35
CA VAL A 161 14.32 17.61 -4.98
C VAL A 161 12.98 17.35 -4.29
N ILE A 162 12.93 17.34 -2.95
CA ILE A 162 11.68 17.15 -2.19
C ILE A 162 10.66 18.25 -2.57
N GLN A 163 11.10 19.51 -2.59
CA GLN A 163 10.29 20.65 -2.99
C GLN A 163 9.78 20.48 -4.44
N ARG A 164 10.66 20.14 -5.38
CA ARG A 164 10.31 19.93 -6.79
C ARG A 164 9.27 18.83 -6.97
N GLN A 165 9.36 17.74 -6.21
CA GLN A 165 8.37 16.65 -6.26
C GLN A 165 7.02 17.05 -5.63
N ALA A 166 7.04 17.84 -4.55
CA ALA A 166 5.82 18.34 -3.93
C ALA A 166 5.06 19.28 -4.88
N GLU A 167 5.77 20.12 -5.62
CA GLU A 167 5.20 20.98 -6.67
C GLU A 167 4.59 20.19 -7.83
N GLN A 168 5.13 19.01 -8.14
CA GLN A 168 4.58 18.14 -9.18
C GLN A 168 3.28 17.43 -8.77
N GLY A 169 2.98 17.34 -7.47
CA GLY A 169 1.78 16.65 -6.97
C GLY A 169 2.02 15.27 -6.37
N VAL A 170 3.24 14.95 -5.94
CA VAL A 170 3.46 13.70 -5.17
C VAL A 170 2.66 13.73 -3.87
N SER A 171 1.83 12.71 -3.63
CA SER A 171 0.90 12.65 -2.51
C SER A 171 1.56 12.23 -1.19
N TYR A 172 2.63 11.42 -1.25
CA TYR A 172 3.43 11.06 -0.07
C TYR A 172 4.90 10.76 -0.38
N PHE A 173 5.78 11.00 0.59
CA PHE A 173 7.21 10.72 0.47
C PHE A 173 7.66 9.63 1.44
N THR A 174 8.34 8.62 0.93
CA THR A 174 9.15 7.71 1.76
C THR A 174 10.45 8.39 2.14
N ILE A 175 10.57 8.78 3.42
CA ILE A 175 11.76 9.45 3.97
C ILE A 175 12.43 8.56 5.02
N HIS A 176 13.68 8.19 4.76
CA HIS A 176 14.48 7.31 5.61
C HIS A 176 15.19 8.10 6.71
N ALA A 177 14.42 8.80 7.55
CA ALA A 177 14.95 9.65 8.62
C ALA A 177 15.16 8.92 9.97
N GLY A 178 14.66 7.69 10.11
CA GLY A 178 14.76 6.91 11.35
C GLY A 178 16.10 6.23 11.57
N PHE A 179 16.89 6.05 10.51
CA PHE A 179 18.18 5.39 10.60
C PHE A 179 19.25 6.36 11.09
N LEU A 180 19.61 6.22 12.36
CA LEU A 180 20.66 6.99 13.00
C LEU A 180 22.04 6.34 12.83
N LEU A 181 23.09 7.15 12.77
CA LEU A 181 24.48 6.68 12.64
C LEU A 181 24.87 5.70 13.76
N GLU A 182 24.35 5.90 14.97
CA GLU A 182 24.62 5.01 16.11
C GLU A 182 24.09 3.57 15.92
N PHE A 183 23.21 3.33 14.95
CA PHE A 183 22.67 2.00 14.69
C PHE A 183 23.57 1.12 13.81
N MET A 184 24.59 1.71 13.16
CA MET A 184 25.55 0.99 12.29
C MET A 184 26.14 -0.30 12.91
N PRO A 185 26.53 -0.35 14.21
CA PRO A 185 27.09 -1.56 14.82
C PRO A 185 26.11 -2.76 14.89
N HIS A 186 24.79 -2.52 14.89
CA HIS A 186 23.80 -3.60 14.92
C HIS A 186 23.67 -4.28 13.54
N ILE A 187 23.94 -3.54 12.46
CA ILE A 187 23.83 -4.02 11.07
C ILE A 187 24.90 -5.07 10.76
N ALA A 188 26.11 -4.91 11.30
CA ALA A 188 27.21 -5.85 11.10
C ALA A 188 26.92 -7.28 11.61
N LYS A 189 25.89 -7.45 12.44
CA LYS A 189 25.47 -8.74 13.00
C LYS A 189 24.42 -9.46 12.16
N ARG A 190 23.81 -8.78 11.19
CA ARG A 190 22.72 -9.32 10.36
C ARG A 190 23.24 -10.30 9.32
N LYS A 191 22.38 -11.24 8.93
CA LYS A 191 22.63 -12.16 7.84
C LYS A 191 22.61 -11.45 6.48
N MET A 192 21.69 -10.51 6.26
CA MET A 192 21.55 -9.79 4.98
C MET A 192 21.87 -8.29 5.08
N GLY A 193 22.35 -7.81 6.23
CA GLY A 193 22.71 -6.40 6.41
C GLY A 193 21.53 -5.46 6.19
N ILE A 194 21.68 -4.51 5.27
CA ILE A 194 20.64 -3.53 4.90
C ILE A 194 20.09 -3.91 3.53
N VAL A 195 18.79 -4.20 3.45
CA VAL A 195 18.10 -4.50 2.18
C VAL A 195 17.26 -3.33 1.66
N SER A 196 17.06 -2.29 2.47
CA SER A 196 16.48 -1.05 1.98
C SER A 196 17.46 -0.31 1.08
N ARG A 197 17.04 0.01 -0.14
CA ARG A 197 17.85 0.83 -1.06
C ARG A 197 18.07 2.25 -0.51
N GLY A 198 17.02 2.89 0.00
CA GLY A 198 17.17 4.21 0.64
C GLY A 198 18.02 4.13 1.92
N GLY A 199 17.81 3.08 2.73
CA GLY A 199 18.59 2.85 3.94
C GLY A 199 20.08 2.62 3.68
N SER A 200 20.44 1.83 2.66
CA SER A 200 21.83 1.56 2.32
C SER A 200 22.56 2.79 1.76
N LEU A 201 21.85 3.64 0.99
CA LEU A 201 22.37 4.94 0.55
C LEU A 201 22.64 5.89 1.73
N MET A 202 21.74 5.92 2.72
CA MET A 202 21.98 6.69 3.95
C MET A 202 23.15 6.13 4.76
N ALA A 203 23.27 4.80 4.86
CA ALA A 203 24.43 4.16 5.49
C ALA A 203 25.75 4.62 4.84
N ALA A 204 25.81 4.59 3.51
CA ALA A 204 26.98 4.97 2.74
C ALA A 204 27.35 6.45 2.98
N TRP A 205 26.37 7.35 2.92
CA TRP A 205 26.58 8.76 3.19
C TRP A 205 27.08 9.02 4.62
N MET A 206 26.40 8.44 5.62
CA MET A 206 26.74 8.62 7.03
C MET A 206 28.14 8.08 7.34
N MET A 207 28.52 6.93 6.77
CA MET A 207 29.85 6.35 6.98
C MET A 207 30.97 7.11 6.27
N HIS A 208 30.69 7.67 5.09
CA HIS A 208 31.67 8.50 4.38
C HIS A 208 31.98 9.79 5.14
N TYR A 209 30.95 10.49 5.61
CA TYR A 209 31.10 11.79 6.29
C TYR A 209 31.28 11.69 7.81
N HIS A 210 30.99 10.53 8.39
CA HIS A 210 30.88 10.32 9.83
C HIS A 210 29.97 11.36 10.50
N LYS A 211 28.80 11.58 9.88
CA LYS A 211 27.77 12.54 10.30
C LYS A 211 26.42 11.85 10.41
N GLU A 212 25.55 12.44 11.22
CA GLU A 212 24.17 11.97 11.36
C GLU A 212 23.40 12.08 10.04
N ASN A 213 22.39 11.21 9.88
CA ASN A 213 21.52 11.12 8.74
C ASN A 213 21.01 12.51 8.28
N PRO A 214 21.19 12.87 6.98
CA PRO A 214 20.83 14.19 6.49
C PRO A 214 19.31 14.42 6.50
N PHE A 215 18.48 13.39 6.28
CA PHE A 215 17.03 13.50 6.39
C PHE A 215 16.60 13.75 7.84
N ASN A 216 17.25 13.09 8.81
CA ASN A 216 16.99 13.33 10.22
C ASN A 216 17.38 14.76 10.63
N THR A 217 18.57 15.19 10.22
CA THR A 217 19.11 16.53 10.51
C THR A 217 18.23 17.64 9.90
N ALA A 218 17.70 17.43 8.70
CA ALA A 218 16.87 18.40 8.00
C ALA A 218 15.37 18.21 8.20
N PHE A 219 14.95 17.32 9.11
CA PHE A 219 13.56 16.86 9.20
C PHE A 219 12.55 18.02 9.31
N ASP A 220 12.82 19.01 10.15
CA ASP A 220 11.90 20.15 10.34
C ASP A 220 11.69 20.97 9.05
N LYS A 221 12.71 21.07 8.19
CA LYS A 221 12.62 21.74 6.89
C LYS A 221 11.82 20.90 5.89
N ILE A 222 11.92 19.57 5.97
CA ILE A 222 11.10 18.65 5.17
C ILE A 222 9.63 18.81 5.57
N LEU A 223 9.34 18.90 6.87
CA LEU A 223 8.00 19.15 7.37
C LEU A 223 7.42 20.47 6.86
N ASP A 224 8.22 21.54 6.79
CA ASP A 224 7.77 22.83 6.26
C ASP A 224 7.33 22.73 4.78
N ILE A 225 8.04 21.93 3.98
CA ILE A 225 7.64 21.64 2.59
C ILE A 225 6.34 20.83 2.57
N CYS A 226 6.29 19.72 3.31
CA CYS A 226 5.12 18.83 3.33
C CYS A 226 3.84 19.55 3.75
N ARG A 227 3.96 20.43 4.76
CA ARG A 227 2.87 21.25 5.31
C ARG A 227 2.26 22.21 4.29
N LYS A 228 3.07 22.74 3.38
CA LYS A 228 2.63 23.69 2.34
C LYS A 228 1.79 23.02 1.24
N TYR A 229 2.10 21.76 0.94
CA TYR A 229 1.52 21.04 -0.20
C TYR A 229 0.56 19.91 0.19
N ASP A 230 0.37 19.62 1.48
CA ASP A 230 -0.34 18.44 1.98
C ASP A 230 0.26 17.12 1.48
N VAL A 231 1.60 17.04 1.51
CA VAL A 231 2.30 15.78 1.26
C VAL A 231 2.37 15.01 2.57
N SER A 232 1.87 13.77 2.57
CA SER A 232 2.03 12.89 3.74
C SER A 232 3.45 12.33 3.81
N LEU A 233 3.95 12.07 5.02
CA LEU A 233 5.20 11.34 5.20
C LEU A 233 4.93 9.86 5.39
N SER A 234 5.57 9.05 4.56
CA SER A 234 5.79 7.62 4.80
C SER A 234 7.16 7.49 5.45
N LEU A 235 7.21 7.29 6.76
CA LEU A 235 8.48 7.21 7.48
C LEU A 235 9.12 5.85 7.22
N GLY A 236 10.20 5.85 6.41
CA GLY A 236 10.78 4.66 5.80
C GLY A 236 11.52 3.74 6.78
N ASP A 237 11.44 2.43 6.52
CA ASP A 237 12.03 1.36 7.33
C ASP A 237 13.42 0.94 6.80
N SER A 238 14.39 1.84 6.93
CA SER A 238 15.76 1.66 6.43
C SER A 238 16.40 0.35 6.88
N LEU A 239 16.09 -0.09 8.09
CA LEU A 239 16.61 -1.25 8.78
C LEU A 239 15.55 -2.37 8.86
N ARG A 240 14.63 -2.47 7.89
CA ARG A 240 13.77 -3.66 7.79
C ARG A 240 14.58 -4.95 7.60
N PRO A 241 14.06 -6.11 8.06
CA PRO A 241 14.68 -7.41 7.83
C PRO A 241 14.52 -7.86 6.38
N GLY A 242 15.61 -8.33 5.78
CA GLY A 242 15.64 -8.92 4.44
C GLY A 242 15.65 -10.45 4.39
N CYS A 243 15.66 -11.09 5.55
CA CYS A 243 15.44 -12.52 5.71
C CYS A 243 14.82 -12.78 7.08
N LEU A 244 14.24 -13.98 7.25
CA LEU A 244 13.62 -14.40 8.51
C LEU A 244 14.60 -14.36 9.69
N ALA A 245 15.89 -14.57 9.46
CA ALA A 245 16.90 -14.58 10.52
C ALA A 245 17.17 -13.20 11.14
N ASP A 246 16.90 -12.13 10.39
CA ASP A 246 17.08 -10.74 10.83
C ASP A 246 15.78 -10.13 11.39
N ALA A 247 14.67 -10.90 11.36
CA ALA A 247 13.36 -10.42 11.74
C ALA A 247 13.26 -10.08 13.24
N SER A 248 12.65 -8.93 13.52
CA SER A 248 12.45 -8.39 14.87
C SER A 248 13.73 -8.16 15.67
N ASP A 249 14.86 -7.93 14.99
CA ASP A 249 16.14 -7.69 15.63
C ASP A 249 16.23 -6.28 16.25
N GLU A 250 17.36 -6.01 16.91
CA GLU A 250 17.59 -4.74 17.58
C GLU A 250 17.66 -3.54 16.62
N ALA A 251 18.23 -3.72 15.42
CA ALA A 251 18.33 -2.65 14.43
C ALA A 251 16.94 -2.21 13.95
N GLN A 252 16.08 -3.16 13.61
CA GLN A 252 14.70 -2.90 13.18
C GLN A 252 13.92 -2.16 14.27
N LEU A 253 13.93 -2.70 15.49
CA LEU A 253 13.10 -2.17 16.57
C LEU A 253 13.60 -0.83 17.11
N ARG A 254 14.90 -0.54 17.00
CA ARG A 254 15.47 0.78 17.35
C ARG A 254 15.05 1.84 16.35
N GLU A 255 15.13 1.56 15.05
CA GLU A 255 14.63 2.50 14.04
C GLU A 255 13.14 2.79 14.25
N LEU A 256 12.32 1.76 14.47
CA LEU A 256 10.87 1.92 14.69
C LEU A 256 10.54 2.91 15.82
N LYS A 257 11.32 2.89 16.93
CA LYS A 257 11.17 3.88 18.01
C LYS A 257 11.45 5.31 17.55
N VAL A 258 12.52 5.49 16.77
CA VAL A 258 12.87 6.80 16.20
C VAL A 258 11.76 7.27 15.24
N LEU A 259 11.15 6.37 14.47
CA LEU A 259 10.00 6.72 13.62
C LEU A 259 8.82 7.22 14.46
N GLY A 260 8.58 6.65 15.65
CA GLY A 260 7.61 7.15 16.62
C GLY A 260 7.90 8.59 17.08
N ASP A 261 9.15 8.88 17.46
CA ASP A 261 9.56 10.23 17.86
C ASP A 261 9.41 11.23 16.69
N LEU A 262 9.79 10.84 15.47
CA LEU A 262 9.61 11.64 14.27
C LEU A 262 8.13 11.87 13.91
N THR A 263 7.26 10.92 14.25
CA THR A 263 5.82 11.04 14.06
C THR A 263 5.24 12.15 14.93
N LEU A 264 5.60 12.20 16.22
CA LEU A 264 5.18 13.27 17.12
C LEU A 264 5.65 14.63 16.61
N ARG A 265 6.91 14.75 16.19
CA ARG A 265 7.47 15.98 15.60
C ARG A 265 6.74 16.42 14.33
N ALA A 266 6.34 15.47 13.48
CA ALA A 266 5.56 15.76 12.28
C ALA A 266 4.14 16.23 12.63
N TRP A 267 3.49 15.59 13.62
CA TRP A 267 2.17 15.98 14.09
C TRP A 267 2.14 17.34 14.77
N GLU A 268 3.21 17.76 15.44
CA GLU A 268 3.36 19.14 15.97
C GLU A 268 3.31 20.20 14.86
N LYS A 269 3.69 19.83 13.63
CA LYS A 269 3.60 20.69 12.43
C LYS A 269 2.40 20.36 11.53
N ASP A 270 1.45 19.57 12.03
CA ASP A 270 0.24 19.15 11.32
C ASP A 270 0.51 18.39 10.01
N VAL A 271 1.65 17.71 9.91
CA VAL A 271 1.97 16.86 8.76
C VAL A 271 1.43 15.46 8.99
N GLN A 272 0.71 14.93 7.99
CA GLN A 272 0.16 13.58 8.01
C GLN A 272 1.28 12.53 7.92
N VAL A 273 1.19 11.46 8.70
CA VAL A 273 2.23 10.42 8.79
C VAL A 273 1.64 9.02 8.68
N MET A 274 2.32 8.14 7.96
CA MET A 274 2.25 6.69 8.11
C MET A 274 3.66 6.12 8.31
N ILE A 275 3.76 4.94 8.90
CA ILE A 275 5.04 4.28 9.23
C ILE A 275 5.26 3.13 8.25
N GLU A 276 6.45 3.01 7.68
CA GLU A 276 6.81 1.81 6.92
C GLU A 276 7.28 0.68 7.85
N GLY A 277 7.02 -0.55 7.45
CA GLY A 277 7.27 -1.73 8.25
C GLY A 277 7.73 -2.95 7.47
N PRO A 278 8.10 -4.01 8.20
CA PRO A 278 9.08 -4.98 7.77
C PRO A 278 8.74 -5.77 6.50
N GLY A 279 9.82 -6.28 5.90
CA GLY A 279 9.83 -7.10 4.68
C GLY A 279 9.75 -8.60 4.95
N HIS A 280 10.74 -9.19 5.62
CA HIS A 280 10.78 -10.65 5.86
C HIS A 280 10.55 -10.96 7.34
N VAL A 281 9.44 -11.60 7.68
CA VAL A 281 9.05 -11.88 9.07
C VAL A 281 8.37 -13.24 9.15
N PRO A 282 8.86 -14.17 10.00
CA PRO A 282 8.19 -15.46 10.16
C PRO A 282 6.80 -15.24 10.75
N LEU A 283 5.83 -16.05 10.30
CA LEU A 283 4.39 -15.85 10.57
C LEU A 283 4.07 -15.61 12.06
N ASN A 284 4.74 -16.34 12.95
CA ASN A 284 4.54 -16.26 14.40
C ASN A 284 5.03 -14.94 15.06
N GLN A 285 5.70 -14.07 14.32
CA GLN A 285 6.19 -12.76 14.80
C GLN A 285 5.40 -11.58 14.25
N ILE A 286 4.50 -11.78 13.28
CA ILE A 286 3.79 -10.69 12.59
C ILE A 286 2.90 -9.91 13.55
N GLU A 287 2.05 -10.60 14.33
CA GLU A 287 1.19 -9.96 15.33
C GLU A 287 2.00 -9.11 16.33
N ARG A 288 3.16 -9.61 16.75
CA ARG A 288 4.06 -8.86 17.65
C ARG A 288 4.55 -7.57 17.00
N ASN A 289 4.91 -7.58 15.72
CA ASN A 289 5.33 -6.37 15.02
C ASN A 289 4.20 -5.33 14.96
N MET A 290 2.96 -5.75 14.70
CA MET A 290 1.81 -4.83 14.68
C MET A 290 1.57 -4.20 16.06
N LYS A 291 1.69 -4.98 17.14
CA LYS A 291 1.54 -4.49 18.52
C LYS A 291 2.63 -3.48 18.89
N ILE A 292 3.87 -3.75 18.50
CA ILE A 292 5.01 -2.87 18.82
C ILE A 292 4.90 -1.56 18.06
N GLU A 293 4.57 -1.58 16.77
CA GLU A 293 4.37 -0.34 16.01
C GLU A 293 3.27 0.49 16.64
N LYS A 294 2.13 -0.11 16.99
CA LYS A 294 1.04 0.60 17.65
C LYS A 294 1.49 1.31 18.93
N GLU A 295 2.33 0.65 19.73
CA GLU A 295 2.86 1.20 20.98
C GLU A 295 3.88 2.32 20.75
N TYR A 296 4.86 2.09 19.86
CA TYR A 296 5.97 3.02 19.64
C TYR A 296 5.60 4.21 18.75
N CYS A 297 4.65 4.02 17.83
CA CYS A 297 4.28 5.01 16.82
C CYS A 297 2.87 5.58 17.03
N HIS A 298 2.33 5.45 18.25
CA HIS A 298 1.13 6.15 18.69
C HIS A 298 -0.11 5.86 17.83
N GLU A 299 -0.23 4.60 17.38
CA GLU A 299 -1.30 4.14 16.49
C GLU A 299 -1.33 4.79 15.09
N ALA A 300 -0.24 5.42 14.64
CA ALA A 300 -0.14 5.90 13.26
C ALA A 300 -0.45 4.79 12.23
N PRO A 301 -0.96 5.10 11.03
CA PRO A 301 -1.19 4.08 10.02
C PRO A 301 0.09 3.33 9.68
N PHE A 302 0.04 1.99 9.72
CA PHE A 302 1.19 1.15 9.41
C PHE A 302 1.14 0.62 7.97
N TYR A 303 2.25 0.75 7.25
CA TYR A 303 2.42 0.40 5.84
C TYR A 303 3.53 -0.66 5.69
N ILE A 304 3.17 -1.91 5.41
CA ILE A 304 4.13 -3.04 5.43
C ILE A 304 4.43 -3.58 4.04
N LEU A 305 5.67 -4.02 3.80
CA LEU A 305 6.08 -4.73 2.57
C LEU A 305 5.91 -6.23 2.72
N GLY A 306 4.75 -6.78 2.34
CA GLY A 306 4.38 -8.16 2.69
C GLY A 306 3.83 -8.24 4.11
N PRO A 307 4.51 -8.89 5.08
CA PRO A 307 5.86 -9.47 4.99
C PRO A 307 5.91 -10.87 4.37
N LEU A 308 7.04 -11.22 3.76
CA LEU A 308 7.37 -12.59 3.35
C LEU A 308 7.47 -13.49 4.58
N THR A 309 6.71 -14.58 4.55
CA THR A 309 6.65 -15.53 5.68
C THR A 309 7.70 -16.64 5.58
N THR A 310 8.36 -16.74 4.43
CA THR A 310 9.45 -17.68 4.15
C THR A 310 10.36 -17.16 3.05
N ASP A 311 11.67 -17.45 3.15
CA ASP A 311 12.71 -17.01 2.22
C ASP A 311 12.97 -17.98 1.05
N ILE A 312 12.30 -19.15 1.04
CA ILE A 312 12.59 -20.24 0.07
C ILE A 312 11.61 -20.28 -1.12
N ALA A 313 10.88 -19.19 -1.36
CA ALA A 313 9.78 -19.13 -2.33
C ALA A 313 9.99 -18.12 -3.47
N ALA A 314 11.24 -17.74 -3.77
CA ALA A 314 11.54 -16.84 -4.89
C ALA A 314 10.87 -17.32 -6.20
N GLY A 315 10.23 -16.40 -6.93
CA GLY A 315 9.32 -16.70 -8.05
C GLY A 315 7.85 -16.79 -7.63
N TYR A 316 7.59 -16.97 -6.34
CA TYR A 316 6.28 -17.07 -5.71
C TYR A 316 6.16 -16.16 -4.47
N ASP A 317 7.00 -15.14 -4.37
CA ASP A 317 7.04 -14.27 -3.20
C ASP A 317 5.75 -13.46 -3.00
N HIS A 318 5.02 -13.17 -4.08
CA HIS A 318 3.64 -12.66 -3.99
C HIS A 318 2.71 -13.56 -3.15
N ILE A 319 2.89 -14.88 -3.15
CA ILE A 319 2.13 -15.83 -2.32
C ILE A 319 2.68 -15.85 -0.89
N SER A 320 4.00 -16.03 -0.75
CA SER A 320 4.69 -16.06 0.56
C SER A 320 4.36 -14.81 1.39
N SER A 321 4.35 -13.65 0.72
CA SER A 321 4.05 -12.37 1.32
C SER A 321 2.56 -12.09 1.49
N ALA A 322 1.66 -12.55 0.61
CA ALA A 322 0.22 -12.39 0.81
C ALA A 322 -0.27 -13.07 2.10
N ILE A 323 0.34 -14.19 2.50
CA ILE A 323 0.07 -14.83 3.80
C ILE A 323 0.40 -13.87 4.95
N GLY A 324 1.59 -13.26 4.91
CA GLY A 324 2.01 -12.33 5.96
C GLY A 324 1.23 -11.03 5.92
N ALA A 325 0.89 -10.53 4.73
CA ALA A 325 0.11 -9.33 4.51
C ALA A 325 -1.31 -9.46 5.03
N ALA A 326 -1.96 -10.63 4.84
CA ALA A 326 -3.29 -10.88 5.39
C ALA A 326 -3.27 -10.90 6.93
N VAL A 327 -2.27 -11.53 7.54
CA VAL A 327 -2.10 -11.56 9.00
C VAL A 327 -1.71 -10.19 9.56
N GLY A 328 -0.82 -9.47 8.89
CA GLY A 328 -0.42 -8.11 9.26
C GLY A 328 -1.59 -7.13 9.15
N GLY A 329 -2.33 -7.20 8.06
CA GLY A 329 -3.59 -6.50 7.87
C GLY A 329 -4.55 -6.81 9.01
N TRP A 330 -4.86 -8.08 9.27
CA TRP A 330 -5.77 -8.47 10.35
C TRP A 330 -5.38 -7.85 11.70
N HIS A 331 -4.08 -7.83 12.04
CA HIS A 331 -3.60 -7.37 13.33
C HIS A 331 -3.24 -5.87 13.44
N GLY A 332 -3.26 -5.09 12.35
CA GLY A 332 -3.07 -3.63 12.47
C GLY A 332 -2.59 -2.86 11.24
N ALA A 333 -2.08 -3.52 10.19
CA ALA A 333 -1.52 -2.81 9.04
C ALA A 333 -2.61 -2.12 8.20
N SER A 334 -2.48 -0.81 8.01
CA SER A 334 -3.46 0.02 7.29
C SER A 334 -3.28 -0.06 5.78
N MET A 335 -2.04 -0.25 5.31
CA MET A 335 -1.70 -0.40 3.90
C MET A 335 -0.68 -1.52 3.70
N LEU A 336 -0.79 -2.23 2.58
CA LEU A 336 0.04 -3.36 2.21
C LEU A 336 0.77 -3.06 0.90
N CYS A 337 2.09 -2.92 0.94
CA CYS A 337 2.89 -2.82 -0.28
C CYS A 337 2.93 -4.18 -0.92
N TYR A 338 2.49 -4.26 -2.16
CA TYR A 338 2.50 -5.51 -2.87
C TYR A 338 3.92 -6.07 -3.04
N VAL A 339 3.99 -7.35 -3.36
CA VAL A 339 5.20 -8.04 -3.78
C VAL A 339 4.81 -8.82 -5.02
N THR A 340 5.62 -8.70 -6.06
CA THR A 340 5.34 -9.36 -7.35
C THR A 340 5.96 -10.76 -7.38
N PRO A 341 5.57 -11.64 -8.32
CA PRO A 341 6.26 -12.91 -8.54
C PRO A 341 7.78 -12.76 -8.80
N LYS A 342 8.21 -11.61 -9.34
CA LYS A 342 9.60 -11.31 -9.67
C LYS A 342 10.43 -10.70 -8.54
N GLU A 343 9.87 -10.54 -7.35
CA GLU A 343 10.67 -10.12 -6.20
C GLU A 343 11.91 -11.02 -6.06
N HIS A 344 13.05 -10.41 -5.74
CA HIS A 344 14.37 -11.05 -5.70
C HIS A 344 14.92 -11.58 -7.04
N LEU A 345 14.20 -11.42 -8.15
CA LEU A 345 14.57 -12.00 -9.45
C LEU A 345 14.71 -10.97 -10.58
N GLY A 346 13.93 -9.88 -10.58
CA GLY A 346 14.04 -8.84 -11.61
C GLY A 346 12.89 -7.85 -11.63
N LEU A 347 12.83 -7.04 -12.70
CA LEU A 347 11.79 -6.03 -12.87
C LEU A 347 10.45 -6.64 -13.30
N PRO A 348 9.34 -6.28 -12.63
CA PRO A 348 8.01 -6.77 -12.98
C PRO A 348 7.55 -6.22 -14.34
N ASN A 349 6.91 -7.10 -15.13
CA ASN A 349 6.14 -6.71 -16.30
C ASN A 349 4.65 -6.54 -15.91
N ALA A 350 3.78 -6.20 -16.86
CA ALA A 350 2.36 -5.98 -16.61
C ALA A 350 1.64 -7.18 -15.97
N GLU A 351 2.01 -8.41 -16.34
CA GLU A 351 1.43 -9.63 -15.78
C GLU A 351 1.90 -9.87 -14.33
N ASP A 352 3.17 -9.59 -14.03
CA ASP A 352 3.68 -9.64 -12.66
C ASP A 352 3.00 -8.60 -11.76
N VAL A 353 2.75 -7.40 -12.30
CA VAL A 353 2.01 -6.32 -11.61
C VAL A 353 0.57 -6.77 -11.32
N ARG A 354 -0.14 -7.31 -12.32
CA ARG A 354 -1.48 -7.88 -12.16
C ARG A 354 -1.52 -8.94 -11.06
N ASN A 355 -0.61 -9.93 -11.11
CA ASN A 355 -0.57 -11.01 -10.12
C ASN A 355 -0.26 -10.50 -8.70
N GLY A 356 0.66 -9.52 -8.57
CA GLY A 356 0.93 -8.88 -7.29
C GLY A 356 -0.29 -8.14 -6.73
N ILE A 357 -0.99 -7.35 -7.56
CA ILE A 357 -2.18 -6.60 -7.14
C ILE A 357 -3.28 -7.55 -6.68
N ILE A 358 -3.61 -8.57 -7.46
CA ILE A 358 -4.68 -9.51 -7.12
C ILE A 358 -4.36 -10.27 -5.82
N ALA A 359 -3.11 -10.73 -5.65
CA ALA A 359 -2.69 -11.39 -4.41
C ALA A 359 -2.89 -10.48 -3.17
N TYR A 360 -2.62 -9.18 -3.32
CA TYR A 360 -2.76 -8.23 -2.22
C TYR A 360 -4.18 -7.73 -2.01
N LYS A 361 -5.03 -7.63 -3.05
CA LYS A 361 -6.47 -7.40 -2.86
C LYS A 361 -7.11 -8.55 -2.10
N ILE A 362 -6.72 -9.80 -2.38
CA ILE A 362 -7.14 -10.97 -1.61
C ILE A 362 -6.70 -10.84 -0.14
N ALA A 363 -5.44 -10.48 0.11
CA ALA A 363 -4.90 -10.32 1.46
C ALA A 363 -5.62 -9.19 2.24
N ALA A 364 -5.81 -8.03 1.62
CA ALA A 364 -6.50 -6.88 2.19
C ALA A 364 -7.97 -7.20 2.52
N HIS A 365 -8.69 -7.82 1.58
CA HIS A 365 -10.08 -8.26 1.78
C HIS A 365 -10.21 -9.28 2.90
N SER A 366 -9.30 -10.27 2.94
CA SER A 366 -9.25 -11.27 4.01
C SER A 366 -9.01 -10.63 5.38
N ALA A 367 -8.13 -9.63 5.44
CA ALA A 367 -7.88 -8.86 6.65
C ALA A 367 -9.13 -8.08 7.09
N ASP A 368 -9.86 -7.48 6.17
CA ASP A 368 -11.09 -6.72 6.46
C ASP A 368 -12.23 -7.61 6.97
N ILE A 369 -12.38 -8.83 6.43
CA ILE A 369 -13.27 -9.86 6.98
C ILE A 369 -12.83 -10.24 8.41
N ALA A 370 -11.54 -10.51 8.62
CA ALA A 370 -11.00 -10.92 9.92
C ALA A 370 -11.10 -9.83 11.00
N ARG A 371 -11.10 -8.56 10.58
CA ARG A 371 -11.39 -7.38 11.43
C ARG A 371 -12.88 -7.21 11.75
N GLY A 372 -13.76 -7.96 11.09
CA GLY A 372 -15.20 -7.84 11.24
C GLY A 372 -15.76 -6.53 10.66
N ARG A 373 -15.15 -5.99 9.60
CA ARG A 373 -15.66 -4.78 8.96
C ARG A 373 -17.08 -5.01 8.42
N LYS A 374 -17.98 -4.08 8.72
CA LYS A 374 -19.38 -4.15 8.29
C LYS A 374 -19.45 -4.19 6.76
N GLY A 375 -20.15 -5.19 6.23
CA GLY A 375 -20.37 -5.38 4.79
C GLY A 375 -19.18 -5.98 4.04
N ALA A 376 -18.04 -6.25 4.69
CA ALA A 376 -16.88 -6.81 4.00
C ALA A 376 -17.16 -8.20 3.42
N ARG A 377 -17.94 -9.04 4.11
CA ARG A 377 -18.28 -10.40 3.64
C ARG A 377 -19.46 -10.44 2.67
N ASP A 378 -20.19 -9.34 2.47
CA ASP A 378 -21.44 -9.34 1.68
C ASP A 378 -21.18 -9.79 0.23
N ILE A 379 -20.03 -9.40 -0.35
CA ILE A 379 -19.62 -9.82 -1.70
C ILE A 379 -19.24 -11.31 -1.78
N ASP A 380 -18.67 -11.88 -0.72
CA ASP A 380 -18.36 -13.32 -0.64
C ASP A 380 -19.64 -14.16 -0.52
N ASP A 381 -20.63 -13.65 0.24
CA ASP A 381 -21.94 -14.28 0.38
C ASP A 381 -22.69 -14.21 -0.98
N GLU A 382 -22.66 -13.07 -1.69
CA GLU A 382 -23.23 -12.94 -3.04
C GLU A 382 -22.52 -13.84 -4.08
N MET A 383 -21.20 -13.92 -4.01
CA MET A 383 -20.38 -14.83 -4.82
C MET A 383 -20.79 -16.29 -4.58
N SER A 384 -21.06 -16.65 -3.32
CA SER A 384 -21.49 -17.99 -2.93
C SER A 384 -22.89 -18.31 -3.47
N ASP A 385 -23.80 -17.34 -3.41
CA ASP A 385 -25.14 -17.47 -4.00
C ASP A 385 -25.06 -17.67 -5.52
N ALA A 386 -24.25 -16.87 -6.22
CA ALA A 386 -24.04 -17.01 -7.66
C ALA A 386 -23.45 -18.38 -8.04
N ARG A 387 -22.45 -18.86 -7.27
CA ARG A 387 -21.83 -20.20 -7.46
C ARG A 387 -22.84 -21.32 -7.27
N TYR A 388 -23.62 -21.26 -6.18
CA TYR A 388 -24.59 -22.31 -5.86
C TYR A 388 -25.74 -22.33 -6.87
N ALA A 389 -26.15 -21.16 -7.37
CA ALA A 389 -27.17 -21.03 -8.42
C ALA A 389 -26.66 -21.32 -9.84
N PHE A 390 -25.38 -21.67 -10.02
CA PHE A 390 -24.74 -21.85 -11.34
C PHE A 390 -24.82 -20.61 -12.25
N ASN A 391 -24.94 -19.42 -11.66
CA ASN A 391 -24.90 -18.17 -12.41
C ASN A 391 -23.45 -17.78 -12.71
N TRP A 392 -22.85 -18.45 -13.69
CA TRP A 392 -21.45 -18.28 -14.07
C TRP A 392 -21.10 -16.83 -14.41
N ASN A 393 -21.98 -16.14 -15.15
CA ASN A 393 -21.73 -14.75 -15.53
C ASN A 393 -21.70 -13.83 -14.31
N ARG A 394 -22.65 -13.96 -13.39
CA ARG A 394 -22.62 -13.20 -12.13
C ARG A 394 -21.40 -13.55 -11.29
N GLN A 395 -21.05 -14.84 -11.21
CA GLN A 395 -19.84 -15.28 -10.52
C GLN A 395 -18.59 -14.60 -11.09
N PHE A 396 -18.45 -14.51 -12.41
CA PHE A 396 -17.30 -13.83 -13.03
C PHE A 396 -17.28 -12.33 -12.75
N GLU A 397 -18.44 -11.66 -12.81
CA GLU A 397 -18.56 -10.23 -12.50
C GLU A 397 -18.15 -9.87 -11.07
N LEU A 398 -18.38 -10.78 -10.13
CA LEU A 398 -18.05 -10.61 -8.71
C LEU A 398 -16.57 -10.90 -8.39
N CYS A 399 -15.80 -11.49 -9.32
CA CYS A 399 -14.39 -11.79 -9.09
C CYS A 399 -13.55 -10.51 -9.06
N LEU A 400 -12.48 -10.51 -8.25
CA LEU A 400 -11.44 -9.47 -8.28
C LEU A 400 -10.75 -9.37 -9.65
N ASP A 401 -10.72 -10.49 -10.38
CA ASP A 401 -10.24 -10.56 -11.77
C ASP A 401 -11.23 -11.36 -12.64
N PRO A 402 -12.26 -10.69 -13.20
CA PRO A 402 -13.27 -11.34 -14.03
C PRO A 402 -12.71 -11.99 -15.30
N GLU A 403 -11.62 -11.44 -15.85
CA GLU A 403 -11.00 -11.93 -17.08
C GLU A 403 -10.31 -13.27 -16.81
N ARG A 404 -9.50 -13.36 -15.75
CA ARG A 404 -8.82 -14.61 -15.38
C ARG A 404 -9.80 -15.72 -14.99
N ALA A 405 -10.88 -15.37 -14.30
CA ALA A 405 -11.91 -16.34 -13.92
C ALA A 405 -12.61 -16.94 -15.15
N ARG A 406 -12.91 -16.12 -16.18
CA ARG A 406 -13.46 -16.59 -17.45
C ARG A 406 -12.47 -17.44 -18.23
N GLU A 407 -11.22 -16.97 -18.34
CA GLU A 407 -10.13 -17.69 -19.00
C GLU A 407 -10.01 -19.13 -18.49
N TYR A 408 -9.90 -19.32 -17.17
CA TYR A 408 -9.74 -20.65 -16.56
C TYR A 408 -10.97 -21.55 -16.68
N HIS A 409 -12.18 -20.98 -16.68
CA HIS A 409 -13.38 -21.76 -16.98
C HIS A 409 -13.37 -22.24 -18.44
N ASP A 410 -13.06 -21.33 -19.37
CA ASP A 410 -13.20 -21.54 -20.80
C ASP A 410 -12.08 -22.39 -21.41
N GLU A 411 -10.95 -22.55 -20.72
CA GLU A 411 -9.91 -23.54 -21.06
C GLU A 411 -10.48 -24.96 -21.26
N THR A 412 -11.55 -25.30 -20.54
CA THR A 412 -12.17 -26.64 -20.61
C THR A 412 -13.61 -26.62 -21.12
N LEU A 413 -14.34 -25.52 -20.93
CA LEU A 413 -15.75 -25.37 -21.30
C LEU A 413 -15.99 -24.03 -22.05
N PRO A 414 -15.43 -23.87 -23.27
CA PRO A 414 -15.38 -22.57 -23.95
C PRO A 414 -16.72 -22.11 -24.53
N GLN A 415 -17.62 -23.03 -24.88
CA GLN A 415 -18.88 -22.65 -25.53
C GLN A 415 -19.81 -21.89 -24.57
N ASP A 416 -20.50 -20.85 -25.05
CA ASP A 416 -21.40 -20.01 -24.24
C ASP A 416 -22.50 -20.80 -23.52
N VAL A 417 -22.96 -21.91 -24.12
CA VAL A 417 -23.93 -22.81 -23.50
C VAL A 417 -23.47 -23.37 -22.14
N PHE A 418 -22.16 -23.42 -21.89
CA PHE A 418 -21.63 -23.88 -20.61
C PHE A 418 -21.71 -22.82 -19.50
N LYS A 419 -22.04 -21.56 -19.81
CA LYS A 419 -22.31 -20.53 -18.80
C LYS A 419 -23.70 -20.67 -18.16
N GLU A 420 -24.51 -21.58 -18.69
CA GLU A 420 -25.79 -21.99 -18.11
C GLU A 420 -25.72 -23.43 -17.55
N ALA A 421 -24.54 -24.06 -17.58
CA ALA A 421 -24.40 -25.45 -17.13
C ALA A 421 -24.39 -25.56 -15.61
N GLU A 422 -25.18 -26.50 -15.09
CA GLU A 422 -25.22 -26.86 -13.66
C GLU A 422 -24.04 -27.74 -13.22
N PHE A 423 -22.85 -27.50 -13.78
CA PHE A 423 -21.61 -28.19 -13.46
C PHE A 423 -20.40 -27.46 -14.08
N CYS A 424 -19.20 -27.78 -13.60
CA CYS A 424 -17.94 -27.45 -14.27
C CYS A 424 -17.19 -28.73 -14.68
N SER A 425 -16.06 -28.57 -15.37
CA SER A 425 -15.22 -29.68 -15.83
C SER A 425 -14.64 -30.54 -14.70
N MET A 426 -14.50 -30.00 -13.49
CA MET A 426 -13.95 -30.72 -12.33
C MET A 426 -14.79 -31.95 -11.93
N CYS A 427 -16.12 -31.79 -11.84
CA CYS A 427 -17.02 -32.87 -11.42
C CYS A 427 -17.88 -33.42 -12.57
N GLY A 428 -18.04 -32.64 -13.64
CA GLY A 428 -18.93 -32.95 -14.74
C GLY A 428 -20.42 -32.99 -14.32
N PRO A 429 -21.31 -33.32 -15.27
CA PRO A 429 -22.76 -33.18 -15.10
C PRO A 429 -23.37 -34.13 -14.06
N LYS A 430 -22.71 -35.25 -13.75
CA LYS A 430 -23.25 -36.31 -12.88
C LYS A 430 -22.88 -36.14 -11.41
N PHE A 431 -21.71 -35.57 -11.13
CA PHE A 431 -21.12 -35.56 -9.79
C PHE A 431 -20.95 -34.16 -9.19
N CYS A 432 -21.54 -33.13 -9.82
CA CYS A 432 -21.55 -31.81 -9.22
C CYS A 432 -22.27 -31.83 -7.88
N SER A 433 -21.55 -31.47 -6.81
CA SER A 433 -22.04 -31.49 -5.43
C SER A 433 -23.24 -30.54 -5.22
N TYR A 434 -23.22 -29.36 -5.84
CA TYR A 434 -24.32 -28.39 -5.72
C TYR A 434 -25.60 -28.95 -6.33
N LYS A 435 -25.52 -29.51 -7.54
CA LYS A 435 -26.67 -30.13 -8.22
C LYS A 435 -27.25 -31.30 -7.43
N ILE A 436 -26.39 -32.18 -6.91
CA ILE A 436 -26.81 -33.31 -6.06
C ILE A 436 -27.49 -32.78 -4.80
N THR A 437 -26.92 -31.78 -4.14
CA THR A 437 -27.47 -31.20 -2.92
C THR A 437 -28.82 -30.53 -3.16
N GLN A 438 -28.94 -29.71 -4.22
CA GLN A 438 -30.21 -29.09 -4.61
C GLN A 438 -31.29 -30.13 -4.88
N LYS A 439 -30.93 -31.25 -5.53
CA LYS A 439 -31.85 -32.37 -5.75
C LYS A 439 -32.29 -33.02 -4.44
N ILE A 440 -31.36 -33.32 -3.53
CA ILE A 440 -31.65 -33.89 -2.21
C ILE A 440 -32.59 -32.99 -1.42
N VAL A 441 -32.28 -31.69 -1.31
CA VAL A 441 -33.10 -30.72 -0.56
C VAL A 441 -34.48 -30.59 -1.18
N LYS A 442 -34.59 -30.59 -2.52
CA LYS A 442 -35.87 -30.55 -3.23
C LYS A 442 -36.72 -31.82 -3.04
N GLU A 443 -36.10 -33.00 -3.02
CA GLU A 443 -36.79 -34.29 -2.92
C GLU A 443 -37.10 -34.70 -1.47
N HIS A 444 -36.31 -34.23 -0.50
CA HIS A 444 -36.37 -34.67 0.90
C HIS A 444 -36.50 -33.51 1.92
N GLY A 445 -36.83 -32.30 1.49
CA GLY A 445 -36.89 -31.10 2.35
C GLY A 445 -37.70 -31.27 3.63
N GLU A 446 -38.93 -31.81 3.54
CA GLU A 446 -39.77 -32.06 4.73
C GLU A 446 -39.12 -33.03 5.72
N ALA A 447 -38.44 -34.07 5.23
CA ALA A 447 -37.75 -35.02 6.09
C ALA A 447 -36.52 -34.38 6.75
N ILE A 448 -35.82 -33.50 6.05
CA ILE A 448 -34.66 -32.74 6.57
C ILE A 448 -35.11 -31.76 7.66
N ASP A 449 -36.18 -30.99 7.41
CA ASP A 449 -36.69 -30.00 8.36
C ASP A 449 -37.14 -30.65 9.68
N ASN A 450 -37.76 -31.83 9.60
CA ASN A 450 -38.18 -32.61 10.77
C ASN A 450 -37.02 -33.21 11.58
N MET A 451 -35.76 -33.15 11.11
CA MET A 451 -34.57 -33.60 11.86
C MET A 451 -33.97 -32.50 12.75
N VAL A 452 -34.34 -31.24 12.52
CA VAL A 452 -33.90 -30.11 13.35
C VAL A 452 -34.87 -29.96 14.52
N GLY A 453 -34.77 -30.88 15.48
CA GLY A 453 -35.48 -30.86 16.76
C GLY A 453 -34.66 -30.27 17.89
#